data_AF-A0A1G5I2J1-F1
#
_entry.id   AF-A0A1G5I2J1-F1
#
_cell.length_a   1.000
_cell.length_b   1.000
_cell.length_c   1.000
_cell.angle_alpha   90.00
_cell.angle_beta   90.00
_cell.angle_gamma   90.00
#
_symmetry.space_group_name_H-M   'P 1'
#
loop_
_entity.id
_entity.type
_entity.pdbx_description
1 polymer ?
#
loop_
_entity_poly.entity_id
_entity_poly.type
_entity_poly.pdbx_seq_one_letter_code
_entity_poly.pdbx_strand_id
1 'polypeptide(L)' 'MSINFLAILVAALSTLPVGFIWYNPKVFGNLWMRESGMTEDKAKSGNMLKISAPPLCLPFSLPLRYNLW' A
#
# COMPACT_ATOMS: atom_id res chain seq x y z
N MET A 1 -14.15 10.20 -24.01
CA MET A 1 -13.22 10.37 -22.87
C MET A 1 -11.90 9.70 -23.22
N SER A 2 -10.82 10.47 -23.36
CA SER A 2 -9.48 9.92 -23.56
C SER A 2 -8.89 9.54 -22.21
N ILE A 3 -8.55 8.26 -22.03
CA ILE A 3 -7.91 7.80 -20.79
C ILE A 3 -6.47 8.32 -20.76
N ASN A 4 -6.14 9.06 -19.69
CA ASN A 4 -4.77 9.54 -19.46
C ASN A 4 -3.99 8.50 -18.66
N PHE A 5 -3.27 7.62 -19.36
CA PHE A 5 -2.48 6.55 -18.74
C PHE A 5 -1.37 7.07 -17.83
N LEU A 6 -0.79 8.25 -18.12
CA LEU A 6 0.18 8.91 -17.25
C LEU A 6 -0.44 9.28 -15.89
N ALA A 7 -1.67 9.82 -15.89
CA ALA A 7 -2.37 10.14 -14.65
C ALA A 7 -2.67 8.90 -13.80
N ILE A 8 -3.01 7.77 -14.43
CA ILE A 8 -3.24 6.49 -13.75
C ILE A 8 -1.95 5.98 -13.10
N LEU A 9 -0.83 6.05 -13.82
CA LEU A 9 0.47 5.62 -13.29
C LEU A 9 0.89 6.47 -12.09
N VAL A 10 0.76 7.80 -12.18
CA VAL A 10 1.08 8.71 -11.06
C VAL A 10 0.16 8.45 -9.86
N ALA A 11 -1.14 8.21 -10.09
CA ALA A 11 -2.07 7.86 -9.02
C ALA A 11 -1.67 6.56 -8.32
N ALA A 12 -1.29 5.52 -9.07
CA ALA A 12 -0.81 4.26 -8.50
C ALA A 12 0.48 4.46 -7.68
N LEU A 13 1.44 5.22 -8.21
CA LEU A 13 2.72 5.49 -7.55
C LEU A 13 2.57 6.36 -6.29
N SER A 14 1.54 7.23 -6.22
CA SER A 14 1.29 8.07 -5.06
C SER A 14 1.02 7.30 -3.77
N THR A 15 0.60 6.03 -3.87
CA THR A 15 0.34 5.17 -2.70
C THR A 15 1.62 4.80 -1.95
N LEU A 16 2.77 4.76 -2.63
CA LEU A 16 4.07 4.41 -2.04
C LEU A 16 4.57 5.46 -1.03
N PRO A 17 4.70 6.76 -1.36
CA PRO A 17 5.13 7.77 -0.40
C PRO A 17 4.11 7.96 0.73
N VAL A 18 2.81 7.84 0.46
CA VAL A 18 1.77 7.90 1.51
C VAL A 18 1.97 6.78 2.52
N GLY A 19 2.17 5.55 2.06
CA GLY A 19 2.49 4.41 2.93
C GLY A 19 3.78 4.62 3.72
N PHE A 20 4.84 5.12 3.07
CA PHE A 20 6.12 5.37 3.73
C PHE A 20 6.01 6.42 4.84
N ILE A 21 5.26 7.51 4.61
CA ILE A 21 5.03 8.56 5.62
C ILE A 21 4.22 8.01 6.79
N TRP A 22 3.16 7.24 6.53
CA TRP A 22 2.26 6.71 7.55
C TRP A 22 2.96 5.75 8.52
N TYR A 23 3.76 4.82 7.99
CA TYR A 23 4.48 3.83 8.81
C TYR A 23 5.84 4.33 9.32
N ASN A 24 6.23 5.57 9.03
CA ASN A 24 7.46 6.14 9.58
C ASN A 24 7.32 6.31 11.11
N PRO A 25 8.30 5.83 11.92
CA PRO A 25 8.30 5.98 13.37
C PRO A 25 8.15 7.43 13.84
N LYS A 26 8.62 8.39 13.03
CA LYS A 26 8.58 9.84 13.32
C LYS A 26 7.22 10.49 13.10
N VAL A 27 6.26 9.79 12.48
CA VAL A 27 4.93 10.33 12.17
C VAL A 27 3.85 9.51 12.89
N PHE A 28 3.48 8.34 12.36
CA PHE A 28 2.42 7.49 12.92
C PHE A 28 2.85 6.05 13.23
N GLY A 29 4.05 5.62 12.83
CA GLY A 29 4.51 4.24 12.99
C GLY A 29 4.51 3.74 14.44
N ASN A 30 5.12 4.50 15.37
CA ASN A 30 5.22 4.10 16.77
C ASN A 30 3.87 4.10 17.49
N LEU A 31 3.03 5.10 17.21
CA LEU A 31 1.69 5.19 17.78
C LEU A 31 0.81 4.05 17.29
N TRP A 32 0.80 3.79 15.97
CA TRP A 32 0.07 2.67 15.39
C TRP A 32 0.53 1.34 15.98
N MET A 33 1.84 1.11 16.14
CA MET A 33 2.35 -0.13 16.74
C MET A 33 1.81 -0.32 18.16
N ARG A 34 1.81 0.75 18.97
CA ARG A 34 1.31 0.71 20.35
C ARG A 34 -0.19 0.44 20.43
N GLU A 35 -1.00 1.14 19.63
CA GLU A 35 -2.47 1.04 19.68
C GLU A 35 -3.00 -0.24 19.01
N SER A 36 -2.28 -0.78 18.02
CA SER A 36 -2.65 -2.05 17.36
C SER A 36 -2.14 -3.30 18.09
N GLY A 37 -1.34 -3.14 19.15
CA GLY A 37 -0.66 -4.25 19.83
C GLY A 37 0.40 -4.94 18.95
N MET A 38 0.90 -4.25 17.91
CA MET A 38 1.95 -4.74 17.03
C MET A 38 3.30 -4.63 17.74
N THR A 39 4.02 -5.73 17.86
CA THR A 39 5.35 -5.77 18.49
C THR A 39 6.45 -5.64 17.45
N GLU A 40 7.62 -5.13 17.84
CA GLU A 40 8.78 -5.01 16.94
C GLU A 40 9.18 -6.36 16.32
N ASP A 41 9.07 -7.45 17.07
CA ASP A 41 9.41 -8.79 16.59
C ASP A 41 8.48 -9.23 15.45
N LYS A 42 7.18 -8.90 15.54
CA LYS A 42 6.21 -9.16 14.48
C LYS A 42 6.45 -8.25 13.28
N ALA A 43 6.76 -6.97 13.51
CA ALA A 43 7.07 -6.02 12.45
C ALA A 43 8.35 -6.41 11.67
N LYS A 44 9.38 -6.90 12.36
CA LYS A 44 10.64 -7.38 11.75
C LYS A 44 10.47 -8.70 11.00
N SER A 45 9.55 -9.57 11.42
CA SER A 45 9.19 -10.80 10.67
C SER A 45 8.36 -10.52 9.41
N GLY A 46 7.76 -9.33 9.31
CA GLY A 46 6.95 -8.91 8.17
C GLY A 46 7.83 -8.56 6.98
N ASN A 47 7.75 -9.34 5.91
CA ASN A 47 8.39 -8.97 4.65
C ASN A 47 7.65 -7.73 4.10
N MET A 48 8.23 -6.54 4.30
CA MET A 48 7.64 -5.24 3.95
C MET A 48 7.12 -5.24 2.50
N LEU A 49 7.84 -5.89 1.59
CA LEU A 49 7.48 -6.01 0.17
C LEU A 49 6.18 -6.81 -0.04
N LYS A 50 5.88 -7.80 0.80
CA LYS A 50 4.62 -8.57 0.74
C LYS A 50 3.45 -7.81 1.35
N ILE A 51 3.69 -6.97 2.37
CA ILE A 51 2.65 -6.22 3.08
C ILE A 51 2.27 -4.94 2.32
N SER A 52 3.23 -4.32 1.61
CA SER A 52 3.02 -3.07 0.85
C SER A 52 2.70 -3.27 -0.64
N ALA A 53 2.83 -4.48 -1.17
CA ALA A 53 2.44 -4.82 -2.55
C ALA A 53 0.93 -4.80 -2.88
N PRO A 54 -0.01 -5.08 -1.95
CA PRO A 54 -1.44 -5.18 -2.30
C PRO A 54 -2.03 -3.93 -2.98
N PRO A 55 -1.73 -2.68 -2.56
CA PRO A 55 -2.20 -1.47 -3.24
C PRO A 55 -1.71 -1.35 -4.69
N LEU A 56 -0.51 -1.86 -5.00
CA LEU A 56 0.03 -1.85 -6.35
C LEU A 56 -0.60 -2.94 -7.23
N CYS A 57 -0.97 -4.10 -6.65
CA CYS A 57 -1.51 -5.25 -7.38
C CYS A 57 -3.05 -5.22 -7.56
N LEU A 58 -3.78 -4.63 -6.62
CA LEU A 58 -5.25 -4.50 -6.65
C LEU A 58 -5.81 -3.83 -7.93
N PRO A 59 -5.25 -2.73 -8.44
CA PRO A 59 -5.78 -2.13 -9.67
C PRO A 59 -5.56 -2.99 -10.92
N PHE A 60 -4.60 -3.92 -10.91
CA PHE A 60 -4.38 -4.86 -12.03
C PHE A 60 -5.31 -6.09 -11.96
N SER A 61 -5.76 -6.49 -10.77
CA SER A 61 -6.67 -7.64 -10.61
C SER A 61 -8.14 -7.31 -10.83
N LEU A 62 -8.53 -6.04 -10.68
CA LEU A 62 -9.90 -5.59 -10.94
C LEU A 62 -10.35 -5.78 -12.40
N PRO A 63 -9.56 -5.43 -13.45
CA PRO A 63 -9.97 -5.69 -14.83
C PRO A 63 -10.17 -7.18 -15.17
N LEU A 64 -9.41 -8.09 -14.54
CA LEU A 64 -9.57 -9.54 -14.69
C LEU A 64 -10.91 -10.05 -14.12
N ARG A 65 -11.43 -9.38 -13.08
CA ARG A 65 -12.70 -9.76 -12.43
C ARG A 65 -13.94 -9.23 -13.15
N TYR A 66 -13.82 -8.10 -13.85
CA TYR A 66 -14.91 -7.55 -14.67
C TYR A 66 -15.15 -8.31 -15.98
N ASN A 67 -14.19 -9.13 -16.45
CA ASN A 67 -14.30 -9.91 -17.69
C ASN A 67 -14.84 -11.35 -17.47
N LEU A 68 -15.31 -11.64 -16.25
CA LEU A 68 -15.81 -12.96 -15.81
C LEU A 68 -17.32 -12.97 -15.50
N TRP A 69 -18.07 -11.93 -15.92
CA TRP A 69 -19.54 -11.85 -15.88
C TRP A 69 -20.07 -11.18 -17.15
#